data_AF-A0A955F3G2-F1
#
_entry.id   AF-A0A955F3G2-F1
#
_cell.length_a   1.000
_cell.length_b   1.000
_cell.length_c   1.000
_cell.angle_alpha   90.00
_cell.angle_beta   90.00
_cell.angle_gamma   90.00
#
_symmetry.space_group_name_H-M   'P 1'
#
loop_
_entity.id
_entity.type
_entity.pdbx_description
1 polymer ?
#
loop_
_entity_poly.entity_id
_entity_poly.type
_entity_poly.pdbx_seq_one_letter_code
_entity_poly.pdbx_strand_id
1 'polypeptide(L)'
;MSLMRPCAILVLSVCVLASCGPSGQSTESQKSESGASAASQAAPKAPAPLKDRIKEGIDRGIRVLRDHQDPKTGAVSFASPYQAEQRHPGVTALALLAYLQSPRNYRSDDGPFVRNALEWLTSLQKADGSIYERDSRNYVTSVALTALVASEEPAYQPAIERARDWIVDLQAREDTGYKP
;
A
#
# COMPACT_ATOMS: atom_id res chain seq x y z
N MET A 1 17.16 -23.01 34.03
CA MET A 1 18.25 -22.13 33.57
C MET A 1 17.62 -20.93 32.90
N SER A 2 17.40 -19.89 33.71
CA SER A 2 16.73 -18.63 33.35
C SER A 2 17.84 -17.61 33.10
N LEU A 3 18.00 -17.14 31.88
CA LEU A 3 19.00 -16.13 31.53
C LEU A 3 18.34 -14.75 31.50
N MET A 4 18.79 -13.95 32.46
CA MET A 4 18.46 -12.56 32.72
C MET A 4 19.05 -11.65 31.63
N ARG A 5 18.28 -10.63 31.24
CA ARG A 5 18.68 -9.50 30.39
C ARG A 5 19.58 -8.52 31.17
N PRO A 6 20.54 -7.84 30.52
CA PRO A 6 21.02 -6.53 30.97
C PRO A 6 20.57 -5.41 30.02
N CYS A 7 19.95 -4.39 30.63
CA CYS A 7 19.74 -3.05 30.10
C CYS A 7 21.08 -2.39 29.70
N ALA A 8 21.13 -1.80 28.51
CA ALA A 8 22.05 -0.70 28.22
C ALA A 8 21.27 0.41 27.53
N ILE A 9 20.93 1.42 28.33
CA ILE A 9 20.40 2.71 27.93
C ILE A 9 21.58 3.52 27.39
N LEU A 10 21.48 4.04 26.18
CA LEU A 10 22.31 5.17 25.75
C LEU A 10 21.47 6.13 24.92
N VAL A 11 20.85 7.08 25.63
CA VAL A 11 20.19 8.26 25.04
C VAL A 11 21.28 9.32 24.90
N LEU A 12 21.66 9.65 23.66
CA LEU A 12 22.54 10.78 23.38
C LEU A 12 21.68 12.03 23.16
N SER A 13 21.57 12.84 24.21
CA SER A 13 20.99 14.19 24.19
C SER A 13 22.02 15.18 23.66
N VAL A 14 21.74 15.84 22.53
CA VAL A 14 22.56 16.94 22.01
C VAL A 14 21.93 18.26 22.44
N CYS A 15 22.66 18.99 23.28
CA CYS A 15 22.29 20.28 23.85
C CYS A 15 22.29 21.41 22.82
N VAL A 16 21.23 22.21 22.91
CA VAL A 16 21.08 23.57 22.35
C VAL A 16 22.16 24.50 22.91
N LEU A 17 22.84 25.25 22.05
CA LEU A 17 23.67 26.39 22.44
C LEU A 17 22.94 27.69 22.08
N ALA A 18 22.51 28.39 23.12
CA ALA A 18 22.04 29.77 23.07
C ALA A 18 23.22 30.72 22.90
N SER A 19 23.11 31.65 21.95
CA SER A 19 23.99 32.81 21.80
C SER A 19 23.21 34.06 22.22
N CYS A 20 23.76 34.83 23.16
CA CYS A 20 23.30 36.15 23.58
C CYS A 20 24.24 37.23 23.03
N GLY A 21 23.68 38.32 22.51
CA GLY A 21 24.38 39.60 22.32
C GLY A 21 23.60 40.58 21.41
N PRO A 22 23.59 41.90 21.68
CA PRO A 22 22.33 42.66 21.84
C PRO A 22 22.12 43.81 20.84
N SER A 23 20.90 44.36 20.81
CA SER A 23 20.55 45.81 20.85
C SER A 23 19.33 46.16 19.97
N GLY A 24 18.36 46.89 20.56
CA GLY A 24 17.25 47.51 19.84
C GLY A 24 15.88 47.34 20.52
N GLN A 25 15.58 48.18 21.52
CA GLN A 25 14.24 48.32 22.09
C GLN A 25 13.45 49.39 21.33
N SER A 26 12.19 49.11 21.01
CA SER A 26 11.11 50.06 21.22
C SER A 26 9.81 49.30 21.50
N THR A 27 9.23 49.67 22.64
CA THR A 27 8.03 49.14 23.28
C THR A 27 6.76 49.61 22.58
N GLU A 28 5.80 48.71 22.38
CA GLU A 28 4.39 49.10 22.33
C GLU A 28 3.53 48.04 23.03
N SER A 29 2.83 48.48 24.08
CA SER A 29 1.95 47.69 24.93
C SER A 29 0.64 47.40 24.22
N GLN A 30 0.22 46.12 24.19
CA GLN A 30 -1.20 45.80 24.04
C GLN A 30 -1.69 44.85 25.13
N LYS A 31 -2.82 45.28 25.68
CA LYS A 31 -3.54 44.82 26.86
C LYS A 31 -4.41 43.61 26.50
N SER A 32 -4.36 42.62 27.40
CA SER A 32 -5.24 41.46 27.56
C SER A 32 -6.67 41.61 27.00
N GLU A 33 -7.13 40.58 26.29
CA GLU A 33 -8.47 40.03 26.52
C GLU A 33 -8.47 38.50 26.41
N SER A 34 -8.66 37.90 27.58
CA SER A 34 -8.90 36.49 27.83
C SER A 34 -10.30 36.13 27.31
N GLY A 35 -10.34 35.32 26.26
CA GLY A 35 -11.55 34.63 25.79
C GLY A 35 -11.32 33.12 25.78
N ALA A 36 -11.13 32.50 26.95
CA ALA A 36 -11.11 31.05 27.08
C ALA A 36 -12.54 30.50 26.89
N SER A 37 -12.91 30.19 25.64
CA SER A 37 -14.04 29.30 25.38
C SER A 37 -13.59 27.88 25.69
N ALA A 38 -13.87 27.44 26.92
CA ALA A 38 -13.74 26.05 27.32
C ALA A 38 -14.80 25.23 26.57
N ALA A 39 -14.46 24.79 25.36
CA ALA A 39 -15.14 23.68 24.74
C ALA A 39 -14.95 22.47 25.67
N SER A 40 -16.05 22.06 26.31
CA SER A 40 -16.14 20.83 27.09
C SER A 40 -15.80 19.66 26.16
N GLN A 41 -14.56 19.20 26.19
CA GLN A 41 -14.18 17.95 25.56
C GLN A 41 -14.80 16.85 26.42
N ALA A 42 -15.89 16.27 25.93
CA ALA A 42 -16.43 15.04 26.46
C ALA A 42 -15.30 14.01 26.60
N ALA A 43 -15.26 13.31 27.73
CA ALA A 43 -14.27 12.29 28.01
C ALA A 43 -14.14 11.34 26.80
N PRO A 44 -12.90 10.97 26.40
CA PRO A 44 -12.70 10.11 25.24
C PRO A 44 -13.46 8.80 25.46
N LYS A 45 -14.44 8.55 24.60
CA LYS A 45 -15.20 7.30 24.58
C LYS A 45 -14.21 6.14 24.52
N ALA A 46 -14.43 5.11 25.35
CA ALA A 46 -13.61 3.91 25.32
C ALA A 46 -13.49 3.42 23.87
N PRO A 47 -12.26 3.11 23.40
CA PRO A 47 -12.04 2.79 22.01
C PRO A 47 -12.92 1.60 21.62
N ALA A 48 -13.45 1.64 20.40
CA ALA A 48 -14.22 0.53 19.85
C ALA A 48 -13.45 -0.79 19.99
N PRO A 49 -14.15 -1.95 20.03
CA PRO A 49 -13.51 -3.25 20.08
C PRO A 49 -12.39 -3.37 19.04
N LEU A 50 -11.28 -4.03 19.39
CA LEU A 50 -10.09 -4.12 18.53
C LEU A 50 -10.44 -4.60 17.11
N LYS A 51 -11.36 -5.57 17.01
CA LYS A 51 -11.83 -6.11 15.72
C LYS A 51 -12.45 -5.03 14.83
N ASP A 52 -13.25 -4.13 15.40
CA ASP A 52 -13.91 -3.07 14.64
C ASP A 52 -12.90 -2.00 14.19
N ARG A 53 -11.96 -1.65 15.08
CA ARG A 53 -10.85 -0.74 14.75
C ARG A 53 -9.96 -1.27 13.63
N ILE A 54 -9.71 -2.60 13.58
CA ILE A 54 -8.97 -3.25 12.50
C ILE A 54 -9.75 -3.13 11.18
N LYS A 55 -11.04 -3.44 11.18
CA LYS A 55 -11.90 -3.32 9.99
C LYS A 55 -11.93 -1.88 9.47
N GLU A 56 -12.09 -0.90 10.36
CA GLU A 56 -12.02 0.52 9.99
C GLU A 56 -10.65 0.90 9.40
N GLY A 57 -9.56 0.33 9.92
CA GLY A 57 -8.22 0.50 9.37
C GLY A 57 -8.09 -0.03 7.94
N ILE A 58 -8.62 -1.25 7.70
CA ILE A 58 -8.67 -1.86 6.37
C ILE A 58 -9.51 -1.00 5.42
N ASP A 59 -10.70 -0.58 5.85
CA ASP A 59 -11.60 0.25 5.03
C ASP A 59 -10.93 1.59 4.64
N ARG A 60 -10.16 2.21 5.54
CA ARG A 60 -9.37 3.42 5.23
C ARG A 60 -8.28 3.13 4.21
N GLY A 61 -7.55 2.02 4.36
CA GLY A 61 -6.52 1.61 3.39
C GLY A 61 -7.09 1.37 2.00
N ILE A 62 -8.21 0.64 1.91
CA ILE A 62 -8.92 0.38 0.65
C ILE A 62 -9.37 1.69 0.00
N ARG A 63 -9.86 2.65 0.78
CA ARG A 63 -10.24 3.97 0.24
C ARG A 63 -9.04 4.68 -0.39
N VAL A 64 -7.90 4.71 0.29
CA VAL A 64 -6.67 5.30 -0.27
C VAL A 64 -6.26 4.62 -1.57
N LEU A 65 -6.32 3.28 -1.64
CA LEU A 65 -6.02 2.55 -2.88
C LEU A 65 -6.97 2.95 -4.01
N ARG A 66 -8.27 3.08 -3.72
CA ARG A 66 -9.29 3.51 -4.69
C ARG A 66 -9.08 4.94 -5.18
N ASP A 67 -8.68 5.85 -4.29
CA ASP A 67 -8.39 7.24 -4.65
C ASP A 67 -7.19 7.37 -5.60
N HIS A 68 -6.33 6.33 -5.65
CA HIS A 68 -5.16 6.26 -6.54
C HIS A 68 -5.40 5.39 -7.79
N GLN A 69 -6.64 4.94 -8.04
CA GLN A 69 -6.97 4.20 -9.24
C GLN A 69 -7.24 5.14 -10.42
N ASP A 70 -6.73 4.75 -11.58
CA ASP A 70 -7.19 5.27 -12.85
C ASP A 70 -8.68 4.88 -13.06
N PRO A 71 -9.59 5.83 -13.29
CA PRO A 71 -11.02 5.54 -13.39
C PRO A 71 -11.40 4.73 -14.64
N LYS A 72 -10.55 4.71 -15.68
CA LYS A 72 -10.79 3.94 -16.90
C LYS A 72 -10.24 2.53 -16.75
N THR A 73 -8.99 2.39 -16.33
CA THR A 73 -8.30 1.08 -16.32
C THR A 73 -8.34 0.39 -14.97
N GLY A 74 -8.71 1.07 -13.87
CA GLY A 74 -8.60 0.53 -12.52
C GLY A 74 -7.16 0.35 -12.02
N ALA A 75 -6.15 0.71 -12.82
CA ALA A 75 -4.76 0.58 -12.45
C ALA A 75 -4.40 1.55 -11.31
N VAL A 76 -3.68 1.07 -10.31
CA VAL A 76 -3.23 1.88 -9.17
C VAL A 76 -1.87 2.49 -9.49
N SER A 77 -1.74 3.80 -9.27
CA SER A 77 -0.49 4.56 -9.43
C SER A 77 -0.26 5.45 -8.22
N PHE A 78 0.97 5.45 -7.71
CA PHE A 78 1.42 6.41 -6.71
C PHE A 78 2.44 7.33 -7.36
N ALA A 79 2.23 8.64 -7.25
CA ALA A 79 3.18 9.60 -7.75
C ALA A 79 4.55 9.38 -7.07
N SER A 80 5.61 9.26 -7.87
CA SER A 80 6.98 9.18 -7.39
C SER A 80 7.81 10.28 -8.05
N PRO A 81 8.65 11.01 -7.30
CA PRO A 81 9.54 12.01 -7.87
C PRO A 81 10.57 11.40 -8.83
N TYR A 82 10.79 10.09 -8.76
CA TYR A 82 11.74 9.38 -9.62
C TYR A 82 11.06 8.75 -10.85
N GLN A 83 9.74 8.60 -10.85
CA GLN A 83 8.98 8.06 -11.99
C GLN A 83 7.59 8.72 -12.02
N ALA A 84 7.38 9.65 -12.96
CA ALA A 84 6.09 10.26 -13.19
C ALA A 84 5.07 9.17 -13.57
N GLU A 85 4.02 9.03 -12.73
CA GLU A 85 2.82 8.22 -12.90
C GLU A 85 3.00 6.93 -13.72
N GLN A 86 3.71 5.96 -13.15
CA GLN A 86 3.71 4.62 -13.72
C GLN A 86 2.63 3.79 -13.05
N ARG A 87 1.55 3.54 -13.79
CA ARG A 87 0.58 2.47 -13.52
C ARG A 87 1.38 1.16 -13.43
N HIS A 88 1.76 0.74 -12.23
CA HIS A 88 2.61 -0.42 -12.07
C HIS A 88 1.72 -1.67 -11.93
N PRO A 89 1.83 -2.66 -12.85
CA PRO A 89 0.93 -3.81 -12.80
C PRO A 89 1.04 -4.60 -11.50
N GLY A 90 2.25 -4.71 -10.94
CA GLY A 90 2.44 -5.34 -9.64
C GLY A 90 1.73 -4.62 -8.48
N VAL A 91 1.69 -3.28 -8.50
CA VAL A 91 1.00 -2.51 -7.44
C VAL A 91 -0.51 -2.66 -7.58
N THR A 92 -1.00 -2.67 -8.82
CA THR A 92 -2.43 -2.91 -9.12
C THR A 92 -2.85 -4.30 -8.67
N ALA A 93 -2.04 -5.34 -8.93
CA ALA A 93 -2.31 -6.70 -8.49
C ALA A 93 -2.36 -6.82 -6.95
N LEU A 94 -1.44 -6.16 -6.24
CA LEU A 94 -1.47 -6.10 -4.77
C LEU A 94 -2.70 -5.37 -4.24
N ALA A 95 -3.12 -4.27 -4.88
CA ALA A 95 -4.33 -3.56 -4.49
C ALA A 95 -5.58 -4.42 -4.71
N LEU A 96 -5.65 -5.16 -5.83
CA LEU A 96 -6.69 -6.14 -6.08
C LEU A 96 -6.74 -7.21 -4.98
N LEU A 97 -5.59 -7.78 -4.59
CA LEU A 97 -5.55 -8.73 -3.48
C LEU A 97 -6.09 -8.13 -2.18
N ALA A 98 -5.74 -6.88 -1.88
CA ALA A 98 -6.28 -6.18 -0.72
C ALA A 98 -7.81 -6.05 -0.78
N TYR A 99 -8.39 -5.81 -1.96
CA TYR A 99 -9.85 -5.75 -2.13
C TYR A 99 -10.50 -7.13 -1.96
N LEU A 100 -10.01 -8.11 -2.72
CA LEU A 100 -10.55 -9.47 -2.83
C LEU A 100 -10.48 -10.23 -1.49
N GLN A 101 -9.39 -10.03 -0.73
CA GLN A 101 -9.14 -10.75 0.53
C GLN A 101 -9.53 -9.95 1.78
N SER A 102 -10.02 -8.72 1.63
CA SER A 102 -10.50 -7.95 2.77
C SER A 102 -11.73 -8.62 3.42
N PRO A 103 -12.05 -8.29 4.69
CA PRO A 103 -13.31 -8.73 5.30
C PRO A 103 -14.57 -8.25 4.55
N ARG A 104 -14.44 -7.28 3.64
CA ARG A 104 -15.53 -6.84 2.74
C ARG A 104 -15.71 -7.78 1.55
N ASN A 105 -14.68 -8.54 1.20
CA ASN A 105 -14.70 -9.55 0.15
C ASN A 105 -15.18 -9.01 -1.19
N TYR A 106 -14.60 -7.89 -1.64
CA TYR A 106 -14.99 -7.24 -2.88
C TYR A 106 -14.80 -8.16 -4.09
N ARG A 107 -15.68 -8.06 -5.08
CA ARG A 107 -15.69 -8.81 -6.34
C ARG A 107 -15.91 -7.88 -7.52
N SER A 108 -15.79 -8.39 -8.75
CA SER A 108 -15.98 -7.59 -9.97
C SER A 108 -17.35 -6.91 -10.04
N ASP A 109 -18.39 -7.54 -9.48
CA ASP A 109 -19.75 -7.00 -9.44
C ASP A 109 -19.93 -5.82 -8.47
N ASP A 110 -19.04 -5.64 -7.48
CA ASP A 110 -19.11 -4.52 -6.53
C ASP A 110 -18.72 -3.19 -7.17
N GLY A 111 -18.06 -3.21 -8.33
CA GLY A 111 -17.87 -2.01 -9.12
C GLY A 111 -16.70 -2.06 -10.13
N PRO A 112 -16.62 -1.03 -10.99
CA PRO A 112 -15.60 -0.92 -12.02
C PRO A 112 -14.17 -0.91 -11.45
N PHE A 113 -14.00 -0.53 -10.19
CA PHE A 113 -12.69 -0.46 -9.54
C PHE A 113 -12.02 -1.84 -9.35
N VAL A 114 -12.79 -2.93 -9.28
CA VAL A 114 -12.27 -4.31 -9.27
C VAL A 114 -12.22 -4.84 -10.70
N ARG A 115 -13.36 -4.78 -11.41
CA ARG A 115 -13.50 -5.34 -12.75
C ARG A 115 -12.49 -4.77 -13.74
N ASN A 116 -12.39 -3.44 -13.83
CA ASN A 116 -11.48 -2.81 -14.81
C ASN A 116 -10.01 -3.14 -14.48
N ALA A 117 -9.66 -3.24 -13.19
CA ALA A 117 -8.30 -3.61 -12.78
C ALA A 117 -7.94 -5.06 -13.17
N LEU A 118 -8.88 -6.00 -13.03
CA LEU A 118 -8.71 -7.39 -13.47
C LEU A 118 -8.59 -7.48 -15.00
N GLU A 119 -9.45 -6.78 -15.72
CA GLU A 119 -9.41 -6.68 -17.19
C GLU A 119 -8.09 -6.07 -17.68
N TRP A 120 -7.67 -4.96 -17.06
CA TRP A 120 -6.43 -4.29 -17.40
C TRP A 120 -5.21 -5.17 -17.14
N LEU A 121 -5.11 -5.83 -15.97
CA LEU A 121 -4.03 -6.78 -15.70
C LEU A 121 -3.99 -7.90 -16.74
N THR A 122 -5.14 -8.48 -17.08
CA THR A 122 -5.24 -9.57 -18.05
C THR A 122 -4.81 -9.10 -19.45
N SER A 123 -5.14 -7.85 -19.82
CA SER A 123 -4.73 -7.26 -21.10
C SER A 123 -3.21 -7.10 -21.27
N LEU A 124 -2.45 -7.15 -20.17
CA LEU A 124 -0.98 -7.08 -20.20
C LEU A 124 -0.33 -8.43 -20.49
N GLN A 125 -1.11 -9.52 -20.55
CA GLN A 125 -0.61 -10.86 -20.84
C GLN A 125 0.02 -10.92 -22.24
N LYS A 126 1.26 -11.39 -22.31
CA LYS A 126 2.01 -11.57 -23.55
C LYS A 126 1.67 -12.89 -24.22
N ALA A 127 2.21 -13.12 -25.43
CA ALA A 127 2.02 -14.36 -26.17
C ALA A 127 2.55 -15.60 -25.41
N ASP A 128 3.62 -15.45 -24.63
CA ASP A 128 4.24 -16.53 -23.83
C ASP A 128 3.49 -16.81 -22.51
N GLY A 129 2.46 -16.05 -22.17
CA GLY A 129 1.68 -16.21 -20.93
C GLY A 129 2.11 -15.30 -19.77
N SER A 130 3.29 -14.67 -19.86
CA SER A 130 3.75 -13.70 -18.86
C SER A 130 2.85 -12.47 -18.79
N ILE A 131 2.72 -11.87 -17.60
CA ILE A 131 1.90 -10.67 -17.38
C ILE A 131 2.81 -9.58 -16.81
N TYR A 132 3.17 -8.59 -17.64
CA TYR A 132 3.97 -7.45 -17.23
C TYR A 132 3.92 -6.32 -18.26
N GLU A 133 4.38 -5.13 -17.87
CA GLU A 133 4.56 -4.01 -18.81
C GLU A 133 6.02 -3.89 -19.26
N ARG A 134 6.92 -3.48 -18.36
CA ARG A 134 8.34 -3.23 -18.64
C ARG A 134 9.26 -4.14 -17.84
N ASP A 135 9.24 -3.98 -16.52
CA ASP A 135 10.25 -4.56 -15.63
C ASP A 135 9.68 -5.68 -14.76
N SER A 136 10.57 -6.39 -14.06
CA SER A 136 10.22 -7.35 -13.00
C SER A 136 9.26 -8.45 -13.46
N ARG A 137 9.46 -8.97 -14.68
CA ARG A 137 8.57 -9.95 -15.35
C ARG A 137 8.10 -11.09 -14.45
N ASN A 138 9.03 -11.73 -13.75
CA ASN A 138 8.72 -12.84 -12.84
C ASN A 138 7.82 -12.37 -11.69
N TYR A 139 8.26 -11.33 -10.97
CA TYR A 139 7.54 -10.78 -9.84
C TYR A 139 6.13 -10.32 -10.24
N VAL A 140 6.01 -9.53 -11.30
CA VAL A 140 4.73 -8.98 -11.77
C VAL A 140 3.78 -10.08 -12.23
N THR A 141 4.28 -11.07 -12.98
CA THR A 141 3.46 -12.21 -13.41
C THR A 141 2.97 -13.01 -12.21
N SER A 142 3.83 -13.25 -11.21
CA SER A 142 3.47 -14.00 -10.01
C SER A 142 2.39 -13.31 -9.17
N VAL A 143 2.51 -12.00 -8.93
CA VAL A 143 1.50 -11.27 -8.15
C VAL A 143 0.20 -11.09 -8.95
N ALA A 144 0.28 -10.89 -10.27
CA ALA A 144 -0.90 -10.83 -11.14
C ALA A 144 -1.65 -12.17 -11.15
N LEU A 145 -0.93 -13.29 -11.29
CA LEU A 145 -1.51 -14.64 -11.19
C LEU A 145 -2.24 -14.82 -9.86
N THR A 146 -1.62 -14.40 -8.75
CA THR A 146 -2.23 -14.51 -7.41
C THR A 146 -3.52 -13.70 -7.32
N ALA A 147 -3.55 -12.48 -7.88
CA ALA A 147 -4.75 -11.64 -7.92
C ALA A 147 -5.86 -12.24 -8.79
N LEU A 148 -5.51 -12.78 -9.96
CA LEU A 148 -6.48 -13.45 -10.85
C LEU A 148 -7.09 -14.69 -10.18
N VAL A 149 -6.29 -15.51 -9.51
CA VAL A 149 -6.78 -16.66 -8.74
C VAL A 149 -7.71 -16.22 -7.61
N ALA A 150 -7.33 -15.17 -6.86
CA ALA A 150 -8.14 -14.64 -5.76
C ALA A 150 -9.47 -14.02 -6.22
N SER A 151 -9.61 -13.67 -7.50
CA SER A 151 -10.88 -13.15 -8.05
C SER A 151 -11.98 -14.21 -8.02
N GLU A 152 -11.60 -15.49 -8.13
CA GLU A 152 -12.51 -16.64 -8.24
C GLU A 152 -13.43 -16.57 -9.47
N GLU A 153 -13.03 -15.84 -10.52
CA GLU A 153 -13.83 -15.66 -11.74
C GLU A 153 -13.39 -16.63 -12.86
N PRO A 154 -14.28 -17.52 -13.33
CA PRO A 154 -13.95 -18.50 -14.37
C PRO A 154 -13.47 -17.87 -15.69
N ALA A 155 -13.86 -16.62 -15.96
CA ALA A 155 -13.46 -15.89 -17.16
C ALA A 155 -11.93 -15.72 -17.28
N TYR A 156 -11.20 -15.69 -16.16
CA TYR A 156 -9.74 -15.52 -16.16
C TYR A 156 -8.97 -16.84 -16.16
N GLN A 157 -9.64 -17.99 -16.16
CA GLN A 157 -9.01 -19.31 -16.13
C GLN A 157 -7.97 -19.52 -17.24
N PRO A 158 -8.23 -19.15 -18.51
CA PRO A 158 -7.21 -19.28 -19.56
C PRO A 158 -5.97 -18.43 -19.32
N ALA A 159 -6.13 -17.23 -18.75
CA ALA A 159 -5.01 -16.35 -18.42
C ALA A 159 -4.20 -16.90 -17.24
N ILE A 160 -4.87 -17.45 -16.22
CA ILE A 160 -4.27 -18.10 -15.05
C ILE A 160 -3.38 -19.27 -15.49
N GLU A 161 -3.88 -20.15 -16.35
CA GLU A 161 -3.14 -21.34 -16.80
C GLU A 161 -1.87 -20.95 -17.57
N ARG A 162 -1.99 -20.01 -18.50
CA ARG A 162 -0.83 -19.53 -19.28
C ARG A 162 0.22 -18.84 -18.40
N ALA A 163 -0.20 -18.04 -17.42
CA ALA A 163 0.73 -17.40 -16.50
C ALA A 163 1.41 -18.41 -15.57
N ARG A 164 0.68 -19.42 -15.10
CA ARG A 164 1.23 -20.54 -14.33
C ARG A 164 2.29 -21.28 -15.14
N ASP A 165 1.96 -21.68 -16.37
CA ASP A 165 2.86 -22.46 -17.22
C ASP A 165 4.16 -21.69 -17.49
N TRP A 166 4.06 -20.39 -17.78
CA TRP A 166 5.22 -19.52 -17.90
C TRP A 166 6.09 -19.46 -16.63
N ILE A 167 5.49 -19.38 -15.43
CA ILE A 167 6.24 -19.38 -14.16
C ILE A 167 6.94 -20.71 -13.91
N VAL A 168 6.31 -21.84 -14.27
CA VAL A 168 6.89 -23.19 -14.16
C VAL A 168 8.08 -23.32 -15.11
N ASP A 169 7.94 -22.85 -16.34
CA ASP A 169 9.00 -22.89 -17.35
C ASP A 169 10.19 -21.97 -17.00
N LEU A 170 9.96 -20.92 -16.22
CA LEU A 170 11.01 -20.00 -15.77
C LEU A 170 11.92 -20.59 -14.68
N GLN A 171 11.52 -21.68 -14.01
CA GLN A 171 12.30 -22.25 -12.91
C GLN A 171 13.66 -22.76 -13.42
N ALA A 172 14.73 -22.46 -12.66
CA ALA A 172 16.05 -22.97 -12.97
C ALA A 172 16.03 -24.51 -12.90
N ARG A 173 16.54 -25.17 -13.94
CA ARG A 173 16.70 -26.62 -13.95
C ARG A 173 18.11 -26.99 -13.50
N GLU A 174 18.29 -28.20 -13.01
CA GLU A 174 19.61 -28.71 -12.57
C GLU A 174 20.65 -28.67 -13.71
N ASP A 175 20.22 -28.82 -14.96
CA ASP A 175 21.04 -28.77 -16.17
C ASP A 175 21.27 -27.35 -16.73
N THR A 176 20.45 -26.37 -16.34
CA THR A 176 20.49 -24.99 -16.87
C THR A 176 20.70 -23.92 -15.79
N GLY A 177 21.12 -24.32 -14.58
CA GLY A 177 21.10 -23.53 -13.34
C GLY A 177 21.62 -22.09 -13.40
N TYR A 178 21.23 -21.31 -12.38
CA TYR A 178 21.65 -19.92 -12.20
C TYR A 178 23.17 -19.83 -11.99
N LYS A 179 23.87 -19.20 -12.94
CA LYS A 179 25.29 -18.84 -12.79
C LYS A 179 25.36 -17.45 -12.13
N PRO A 180 25.98 -17.33 -10.94
CA PRO A 180 26.03 -16.07 -10.19
C PRO A 180 26.81 -14.97 -10.92
#